data_AF-Q41838-F1
#
_entry.id   AF-Q41838-F1
#
_cell.length_a   1.000
_cell.length_b   1.000
_cell.length_c   1.000
_cell.angle_alpha   90.00
_cell.angle_beta   90.00
_cell.angle_gamma   90.00
#
_symmetry.space_group_name_H-M   'P 1'
#
loop_
_entity.id
_entity.type
_entity.pdbx_description
1 polymer ?
#
loop_
_entity_poly.entity_id
_entity_poly.type
_entity_poly.pdbx_seq_one_letter_code
_entity_poly.pdbx_strand_id
1 'polypeptide(L)'
;ITGKGNLDGLGPAVWSKNSCAKKYDCKILPNSLVMDFVNNGEVSGVTLLNSKFFHMKMYQCKDMLIKDVTVTALGDSPNTDGIHMGDSSGITITN
;
A
#
# COMPACT_ATOMS: atom_id res chain seq x y z
N ILE A 1 12.64 4.99 -3.81
CA ILE A 1 12.79 3.69 -3.12
C ILE A 1 12.97 2.63 -4.18
N THR A 2 14.12 1.97 -4.24
CA THR A 2 14.38 0.94 -5.25
C THR A 2 15.03 -0.27 -4.58
N GLY A 3 14.81 -1.47 -5.13
CA GLY A 3 15.46 -2.67 -4.62
C GLY A 3 14.70 -3.95 -4.97
N LYS A 4 15.02 -5.04 -4.29
CA LYS A 4 14.35 -6.35 -4.40
C LYS A 4 13.86 -6.86 -3.04
N GLY A 5 13.74 -5.95 -2.08
CA GLY A 5 13.40 -6.26 -0.69
C GLY A 5 11.89 -6.49 -0.51
N ASN A 6 11.57 -7.25 0.52
CA ASN A 6 10.19 -7.49 0.95
C ASN A 6 9.84 -6.57 2.12
N LEU A 7 8.81 -5.75 1.94
CA LEU A 7 8.18 -4.98 3.01
C LEU A 7 6.98 -5.80 3.52
N ASP A 8 7.24 -6.68 4.49
CA ASP A 8 6.22 -7.53 5.11
C ASP A 8 5.45 -6.77 6.21
N GLY A 9 4.17 -6.54 5.97
CA GLY A 9 3.26 -5.87 6.88
C GLY A 9 2.79 -6.74 8.04
N LEU A 10 3.01 -8.07 8.01
CA LEU A 10 2.54 -9.02 9.03
C LEU A 10 1.03 -8.91 9.33
N GLY A 11 0.24 -8.61 8.29
CA GLY A 11 -1.23 -8.51 8.31
C GLY A 11 -1.96 -9.67 9.00
N PRO A 12 -1.61 -10.96 8.73
CA PRO A 12 -2.29 -12.10 9.33
C PRO A 12 -2.40 -12.07 10.85
N ALA A 13 -1.45 -11.43 11.55
CA ALA A 13 -1.45 -11.33 13.00
C ALA A 13 -2.55 -10.41 13.56
N VAL A 14 -3.16 -9.55 12.73
CA VAL A 14 -4.10 -8.51 13.18
C VAL A 14 -5.35 -8.35 12.32
N TRP A 15 -5.46 -9.00 11.17
CA TRP A 15 -6.64 -8.92 10.30
C TRP A 15 -7.95 -9.27 10.99
N SER A 16 -7.94 -10.24 11.91
CA SER A 16 -9.13 -10.61 12.71
C SER A 16 -9.63 -9.47 13.61
N LYS A 17 -8.79 -8.46 13.86
CA LYS A 17 -9.11 -7.27 14.65
C LYS A 17 -9.66 -6.13 13.78
N ASN A 18 -9.62 -6.25 12.45
CA ASN A 18 -10.18 -5.25 11.56
C ASN A 18 -11.72 -5.37 11.54
N SER A 19 -12.40 -4.45 12.23
CA SER A 19 -13.86 -4.36 12.24
C SER A 19 -14.41 -3.29 11.28
N CYS A 20 -13.55 -2.61 10.51
CA CYS A 20 -13.93 -1.45 9.71
C CYS A 20 -14.86 -1.77 8.54
N ALA A 21 -14.87 -3.02 8.07
CA ALA A 21 -15.85 -3.50 7.10
C ALA A 21 -17.27 -3.70 7.70
N LYS A 22 -17.39 -3.75 9.03
CA LYS A 22 -18.64 -4.08 9.75
C LYS A 22 -19.19 -2.93 10.60
N LYS A 23 -18.32 -2.06 11.09
CA LYS A 23 -18.66 -0.93 11.96
C LYS A 23 -17.86 0.30 11.55
N TYR A 24 -18.53 1.45 11.51
CA TYR A 24 -17.90 2.72 11.16
C TYR A 24 -16.99 3.23 12.29
N ASP A 25 -17.35 2.98 13.55
CA ASP A 25 -16.48 3.18 14.70
C ASP A 25 -15.54 1.98 14.86
N CYS A 26 -14.41 2.06 14.17
CA CYS A 26 -13.39 1.02 14.15
C CYS A 26 -11.99 1.64 14.22
N LYS A 27 -11.02 0.85 14.65
CA LYS A 27 -9.62 1.25 14.59
C LYS A 27 -9.03 0.90 13.22
N ILE A 28 -8.65 1.92 12.46
CA ILE A 28 -7.94 1.75 11.20
C ILE A 28 -6.56 1.13 11.46
N LEU A 29 -6.21 0.12 10.66
CA LEU A 29 -4.90 -0.53 10.70
C LEU A 29 -3.90 0.28 9.84
N PRO A 30 -2.58 0.23 10.14
CA PRO A 30 -1.60 1.01 9.40
C PRO A 30 -1.31 0.43 8.02
N ASN A 31 -0.93 1.31 7.09
CA ASN A 31 -0.46 0.95 5.75
C ASN A 31 1.02 0.49 5.78
N SER A 32 1.45 -0.34 4.82
CA SER A 32 2.83 -0.81 4.75
C SER A 32 3.79 0.26 4.22
N LEU A 33 3.41 0.97 3.15
CA LEU A 33 4.20 2.06 2.57
C LEU A 33 3.31 3.29 2.36
N VAL A 34 3.76 4.45 2.82
CA VAL A 34 3.04 5.73 2.72
C VAL A 34 3.91 6.74 2.00
N MET A 35 3.38 7.28 0.90
CA MET A 35 3.98 8.33 0.09
C MET A 35 3.04 9.54 0.14
N ASP A 36 3.33 10.49 1.02
CA ASP A 36 2.54 11.71 1.14
C ASP A 36 3.39 12.90 0.69
N PHE A 37 2.82 13.75 -0.18
CA PHE A 37 3.44 14.99 -0.67
C PHE A 37 4.77 14.78 -1.42
N VAL A 38 4.92 13.62 -2.07
CA VAL A 38 6.15 13.28 -2.81
C VAL A 38 6.02 13.69 -4.27
N ASN A 39 7.00 14.45 -4.75
CA ASN A 39 7.09 14.89 -6.14
C ASN A 39 8.32 14.27 -6.81
N ASN A 40 8.21 13.90 -8.08
CA ASN A 40 9.33 13.41 -8.91
C ASN A 40 10.04 12.19 -8.29
N GLY A 41 9.28 11.31 -7.63
CA GLY A 41 9.79 10.15 -6.92
C GLY A 41 9.61 8.85 -7.70
N GLU A 42 10.37 7.84 -7.29
CA GLU A 42 10.29 6.48 -7.85
C GLU A 42 10.11 5.45 -6.73
N VAL A 43 9.23 4.48 -6.94
CA VAL A 43 9.18 3.22 -6.19
C VAL A 43 9.34 2.07 -7.18
N SER A 44 10.42 1.29 -7.07
CA SER A 44 10.65 0.20 -8.01
C SER A 44 11.28 -1.09 -7.48
N GLY A 45 10.85 -2.22 -8.06
CA GLY A 45 11.39 -3.57 -7.83
C GLY A 45 11.05 -4.22 -6.48
N VAL A 46 10.39 -3.50 -5.58
CA VAL A 46 10.08 -3.98 -4.22
C VAL A 46 8.84 -4.87 -4.19
N THR A 47 8.77 -5.73 -3.16
CA THR A 47 7.57 -6.50 -2.85
C THR A 47 6.88 -5.92 -1.62
N LEU A 48 5.60 -5.60 -1.73
CA LEU A 48 4.73 -5.25 -0.62
C LEU A 48 3.94 -6.51 -0.25
N LEU A 49 4.24 -7.07 0.93
CA LEU A 49 3.72 -8.36 1.36
C LEU A 49 2.80 -8.19 2.58
N ASN A 50 1.65 -8.85 2.57
CA ASN A 50 0.78 -9.02 3.74
C ASN A 50 0.50 -7.71 4.51
N SER A 51 0.03 -6.66 3.85
CA SER A 51 -0.30 -5.41 4.55
C SER A 51 -1.39 -5.60 5.61
N LYS A 52 -1.31 -4.82 6.69
CA LYS A 52 -2.38 -4.74 7.70
C LYS A 52 -3.60 -3.96 7.17
N PHE A 53 -3.38 -3.02 6.27
CA PHE A 53 -4.42 -2.23 5.60
C PHE A 53 -4.10 -2.09 4.10
N PHE A 54 -3.70 -0.91 3.61
CA PHE A 54 -3.25 -0.77 2.22
C PHE A 54 -1.78 -1.14 2.08
N HIS A 55 -1.40 -1.76 0.96
CA HIS A 55 0.02 -2.07 0.69
C HIS A 55 0.80 -0.77 0.43
N MET A 56 0.27 0.10 -0.43
CA MET A 56 0.80 1.44 -0.67
C MET A 56 -0.32 2.48 -0.57
N LYS A 57 -0.07 3.57 0.14
CA LYS A 57 -0.92 4.78 0.14
C LYS A 57 -0.16 5.94 -0.48
N MET A 58 -0.81 6.65 -1.40
CA MET A 58 -0.29 7.85 -2.05
C MET A 58 -1.26 9.01 -1.84
N TYR A 59 -0.77 10.15 -1.36
CA TYR A 59 -1.59 11.34 -1.17
C TYR A 59 -0.84 12.62 -1.59
N GLN A 60 -1.47 13.45 -2.42
CA GLN A 60 -0.86 14.69 -2.91
C GLN A 60 0.53 14.51 -3.54
N CYS A 61 0.70 13.43 -4.29
CA CYS A 61 1.94 13.17 -5.03
C CYS A 61 1.88 13.71 -6.45
N LYS A 62 3.04 14.06 -7.01
CA LYS A 62 3.16 14.51 -8.40
C LYS A 62 4.31 13.82 -9.13
N ASP A 63 4.09 13.45 -10.39
CA ASP A 63 5.14 12.95 -11.29
C ASP A 63 5.90 11.74 -10.69
N MET A 64 5.17 10.78 -10.14
CA MET A 64 5.74 9.56 -9.53
C MET A 64 5.82 8.42 -10.54
N LEU A 65 6.89 7.63 -10.47
CA LEU A 65 7.03 6.36 -11.16
C LEU A 65 6.90 5.19 -10.17
N ILE A 66 5.93 4.31 -10.38
CA ILE A 66 5.78 3.04 -9.68
C ILE A 66 6.04 1.93 -10.69
N LYS A 67 7.15 1.22 -10.56
CA LYS A 67 7.64 0.29 -11.58
C LYS A 67 8.05 -1.06 -10.99
N ASP A 68 7.66 -2.17 -11.60
CA ASP A 68 8.08 -3.52 -11.14
C ASP A 68 7.77 -3.78 -9.65
N VAL A 69 6.70 -3.18 -9.12
CA VAL A 69 6.29 -3.38 -7.72
C VAL A 69 5.38 -4.60 -7.62
N THR A 70 5.78 -5.58 -6.84
CA THR A 70 4.96 -6.76 -6.55
C THR A 70 4.09 -6.49 -5.32
N VAL A 71 2.78 -6.71 -5.43
CA VAL A 71 1.84 -6.61 -4.30
C VAL A 71 1.21 -7.97 -4.06
N THR A 72 1.31 -8.51 -2.86
CA THR A 72 0.76 -9.83 -2.55
C THR A 72 0.36 -10.01 -1.09
N ALA A 73 -0.73 -10.75 -0.87
CA ALA A 73 -1.24 -11.12 0.44
C ALA A 73 -1.96 -12.47 0.34
N LEU A 74 -2.27 -13.08 1.48
CA LEU A 74 -3.16 -14.25 1.52
C LEU A 74 -4.54 -13.92 0.92
N GLY A 75 -5.15 -14.89 0.24
CA GLY A 75 -6.42 -14.69 -0.49
C GLY A 75 -7.62 -14.37 0.40
N ASP A 76 -7.54 -14.68 1.69
CA ASP A 76 -8.53 -14.35 2.73
C ASP A 76 -8.23 -13.03 3.46
N SER A 77 -7.21 -12.27 3.01
CA SER A 77 -6.93 -10.93 3.52
C SER A 77 -8.19 -10.05 3.45
N PRO A 78 -8.59 -9.38 4.56
CA PRO A 78 -9.77 -8.52 4.57
C PRO A 78 -9.56 -7.20 3.81
N ASN A 79 -8.35 -6.94 3.33
CA ASN A 79 -7.94 -5.68 2.72
C ASN A 79 -7.54 -5.91 1.24
N THR A 80 -8.31 -5.31 0.33
CA THR A 80 -8.28 -5.60 -1.12
C THR A 80 -7.47 -4.61 -1.96
N ASP A 81 -7.04 -3.48 -1.41
CA ASP A 81 -6.36 -2.46 -2.19
C ASP A 81 -4.83 -2.69 -2.20
N GLY A 82 -4.26 -2.74 -3.40
CA GLY A 82 -2.82 -2.75 -3.58
C GLY A 82 -2.22 -1.35 -3.42
N ILE A 83 -2.61 -0.43 -4.31
CA ILE A 83 -2.17 0.97 -4.28
C ILE A 83 -3.40 1.85 -4.14
N HIS A 84 -3.51 2.56 -3.03
CA HIS A 84 -4.59 3.51 -2.76
C HIS A 84 -4.08 4.94 -2.97
N MET A 85 -4.73 5.72 -3.84
CA MET A 85 -4.25 7.03 -4.28
C MET A 85 -5.31 8.12 -4.16
N GLY A 86 -4.94 9.27 -3.59
CA GLY A 86 -5.78 10.47 -3.51
C GLY A 86 -5.01 11.74 -3.87
N ASP A 87 -5.72 12.72 -4.43
CA ASP A 87 -5.23 14.07 -4.78
C ASP A 87 -3.87 14.11 -5.51
N SER A 88 -3.56 13.10 -6.33
CA SER A 88 -2.25 12.94 -6.98
C SER A 88 -2.36 13.10 -8.50
N SER A 89 -1.28 13.54 -9.15
CA SER A 89 -1.25 13.79 -10.61
C SER A 89 0.06 13.34 -11.25
N GLY A 90 0.05 12.99 -12.54
CA GLY A 90 1.26 12.55 -13.24
C GLY A 90 1.84 11.22 -12.73
N ILE A 91 1.01 10.32 -12.20
CA ILE A 91 1.49 9.03 -11.67
C ILE A 91 1.54 7.99 -12.78
N THR A 92 2.71 7.37 -12.97
CA THR A 92 2.91 6.26 -13.90
C THR A 92 3.05 4.96 -13.13
N ILE A 93 2.21 3.97 -13.42
CA ILE A 93 2.30 2.62 -12.86
C ILE A 93 2.55 1.65 -14.01
N THR A 94 3.64 0.89 -13.94
CA THR A 94 4.06 -0.02 -15.02
C THR A 94 4.79 -1.24 -14.48
N ASN A 95 4.87 -2.27 -15.31
CA ASN A 95 5.62 -3.50 -15.08
C ASN A 95 6.58 -3.66 -16.26
#